data_AF-A0A535L3R8-F1
#
_entry.id   AF-A0A535L3R8-F1
#
_cell.length_a   1.000
_cell.length_b   1.000
_cell.length_c   1.000
_cell.angle_alpha   90.00
_cell.angle_beta   90.00
_cell.angle_gamma   90.00
#
_symmetry.space_group_name_H-M   'P 1'
#
loop_
_entity.id
_entity.type
_entity.pdbx_description
1 polymer ?
#
loop_
_entity_poly.entity_id
_entity_poly.type
_entity_poly.pdbx_seq_one_letter_code
_entity_poly.pdbx_strand_id
1 'polypeptide(L)'
;MLDALVGIVAGLLVVTGILVILGPQTRTLLRRARAIRPPRPSLPAARPAREVAPPALNPKTQRVLVSSTRLAQWLRAHGQEEVARDLRAASGRLATDEASGLYAMQTALRRLKTVELEDRNAHERLRILSTDLRKAVQDRFEQLELLPFGRL
;
A
#
# COMPACT_ATOMS: atom_id res chain seq x y z
N MET A 1 16.45 11.92 42.80
CA MET A 1 16.31 10.52 42.36
C MET A 1 15.03 10.27 41.57
N LEU A 2 13.92 10.93 41.90
CA LEU A 2 12.65 10.81 41.16
C LEU A 2 12.75 11.24 39.69
N ASP A 3 13.45 12.35 39.39
CA ASP A 3 13.61 12.83 38.01
C ASP A 3 14.29 11.83 37.07
N ALA A 4 15.30 11.11 37.57
CA ALA A 4 15.97 10.08 36.78
C ALA A 4 15.01 8.92 36.47
N LEU A 5 14.14 8.55 37.42
CA LEU A 5 13.15 7.50 37.24
C LEU A 5 12.07 7.92 36.22
N VAL A 6 11.61 9.17 36.29
CA VAL A 6 10.63 9.74 35.36
C VAL A 6 11.21 9.80 33.94
N GLY A 7 12.47 10.21 33.79
CA GLY A 7 13.16 10.21 32.50
C GLY A 7 13.26 8.81 31.89
N ILE A 8 13.55 7.78 32.70
CA ILE A 8 13.62 6.39 32.25
C ILE A 8 12.24 5.89 31.79
N VAL A 9 11.19 6.16 32.58
CA VAL A 9 9.82 5.72 32.24
C VAL A 9 9.31 6.43 30.99
N ALA A 10 9.55 7.74 30.87
CA ALA A 10 9.19 8.51 29.68
C ALA A 10 9.94 8.00 28.44
N GLY A 11 11.24 7.70 28.55
CA GLY A 11 12.01 7.11 27.47
C GLY A 11 11.47 5.74 27.04
N LEU A 12 11.11 4.88 27.99
CA LEU A 12 10.56 3.56 27.70
C LEU A 12 9.22 3.65 26.96
N LEU A 13 8.36 4.59 27.34
CA LEU A 13 7.08 4.86 26.68
C LEU A 13 7.26 5.33 25.25
N VAL A 14 8.21 6.25 25.01
CA VAL A 14 8.53 6.74 23.66
C VAL A 14 9.05 5.59 22.79
N VAL A 15 10.00 4.80 23.29
CA VAL A 15 10.57 3.66 22.55
C VAL A 15 9.50 2.61 22.25
N THR A 16 8.63 2.33 23.21
CA THR A 16 7.52 1.37 23.03
C THR A 16 6.52 1.88 22.00
N GLY A 17 6.17 3.18 22.04
CA GLY A 17 5.32 3.82 21.04
C GLY A 17 5.90 3.73 19.63
N ILE A 18 7.20 3.98 19.48
CA ILE A 18 7.91 3.82 18.21
C ILE A 18 7.86 2.35 17.75
N LEU A 19 8.07 1.39 18.65
CA LEU A 19 7.99 -0.05 18.34
C LEU A 19 6.59 -0.48 17.86
N VAL A 20 5.54 0.05 18.48
CA VAL A 20 4.14 -0.24 18.13
C VAL A 20 3.79 0.34 16.76
N ILE A 21 4.26 1.56 16.45
CA ILE A 21 4.05 2.20 15.14
C ILE A 21 4.82 1.46 14.04
N LEU A 22 6.01 0.94 14.33
CA LEU A 22 6.84 0.23 13.34
C LEU A 22 6.41 -1.22 13.07
N GLY A 23 5.64 -1.85 13.97
CA GLY A 23 5.08 -3.18 13.77
C GLY A 23 6.11 -4.29 13.41
N PRO A 24 5.67 -5.44 12.87
CA PRO A 24 6.52 -6.61 12.60
C PRO A 24 7.53 -6.42 11.45
N GLN A 25 7.56 -5.24 10.81
CA GLN A 25 8.51 -4.90 9.74
C GLN A 25 9.94 -4.68 10.26
N THR A 26 10.13 -4.55 11.57
CA THR A 26 11.45 -4.40 12.20
C THR A 26 12.29 -5.67 12.15
N ARG A 27 11.69 -6.87 12.22
CA ARG A 27 12.44 -8.14 12.16
C ARG A 27 13.09 -8.39 10.80
N THR A 28 12.48 -7.91 9.71
CA THR A 28 13.04 -7.98 8.35
C THR A 28 14.11 -6.91 8.11
N LEU A 29 13.98 -5.72 8.71
CA LEU A 29 15.00 -4.66 8.66
C LEU A 29 16.24 -4.98 9.50
N LEU A 30 16.08 -5.56 10.70
CA LEU A 30 17.21 -5.95 11.56
C LEU A 30 18.07 -7.07 10.95
N ARG A 31 17.44 -7.97 10.17
CA ARG A 31 18.18 -9.00 9.39
C ARG A 31 18.96 -8.39 8.22
N ARG A 32 18.50 -7.29 7.62
CA ARG A 32 19.23 -6.55 6.57
C ARG A 32 20.43 -5.78 7.12
N ALA A 33 20.33 -5.19 8.31
CA ALA A 33 21.44 -4.44 8.91
C ALA A 33 22.63 -5.32 9.34
N ARG A 34 22.37 -6.57 9.74
CA ARG A 34 23.44 -7.55 10.08
C ARG A 34 24.17 -8.14 8.87
N ALA A 35 23.72 -7.86 7.64
CA ALA A 35 24.37 -8.34 6.42
C ALA A 35 25.46 -7.38 5.90
N ILE A 36 25.66 -6.22 6.53
CA ILE A 36 26.71 -5.27 6.18
C ILE A 36 27.98 -5.63 6.97
N ARG A 37 28.55 -6.80 6.65
CA ARG A 37 29.93 -7.13 7.00
C ARG A 37 30.77 -6.80 5.75
N PRO A 38 31.80 -5.94 5.82
CA PRO A 38 32.50 -5.51 4.62
C PRO A 38 33.37 -6.66 4.06
N PRO A 39 33.20 -7.06 2.79
CA PRO A 39 34.15 -7.95 2.14
C PRO A 39 35.22 -7.13 1.39
N ARG A 40 36.44 -7.64 1.45
CA ARG A 40 37.66 -7.14 0.80
C ARG A 40 37.52 -7.10 -0.74
N PRO A 41 38.33 -6.29 -1.45
CA PRO A 41 38.16 -6.08 -2.88
C PRO A 41 38.92 -7.13 -3.71
N SER A 42 38.23 -7.79 -4.63
CA SER A 42 38.82 -8.40 -5.82
C SER A 42 37.74 -8.66 -6.88
N LEU A 43 37.83 -7.90 -7.99
CA LEU A 43 37.47 -8.13 -9.41
C LEU A 43 36.89 -9.52 -9.83
N PRO A 44 36.28 -9.64 -11.03
CA PRO A 44 35.03 -9.05 -11.53
C PRO A 44 34.08 -10.13 -12.13
N ALA A 45 32.90 -9.71 -12.59
CA ALA A 45 31.95 -10.45 -13.45
C ALA A 45 31.22 -11.66 -12.82
N ALA A 46 30.06 -11.40 -12.23
CA ALA A 46 28.99 -12.38 -12.17
C ALA A 46 27.66 -11.70 -12.49
N ARG A 47 26.95 -12.30 -13.45
CA ARG A 47 25.55 -12.10 -13.89
C ARG A 47 24.69 -11.25 -12.93
N PRO A 48 23.81 -10.36 -13.44
CA PRO A 48 22.82 -9.73 -12.58
C PRO A 48 22.06 -10.84 -11.85
N ALA A 49 22.23 -10.85 -10.53
CA ALA A 49 21.58 -11.77 -9.63
C ALA A 49 20.10 -11.73 -9.98
N ARG A 50 19.53 -12.90 -10.33
CA ARG A 50 18.10 -13.08 -10.48
C ARG A 50 17.49 -12.64 -9.16
N GLU A 51 16.98 -11.41 -9.18
CA GLU A 51 16.23 -10.82 -8.09
C GLU A 51 15.22 -11.88 -7.67
N VAL A 52 15.25 -12.24 -6.38
CA VAL A 52 14.28 -13.16 -5.79
C VAL A 52 12.94 -12.47 -5.94
N ALA A 53 12.28 -12.73 -7.08
CA ALA A 53 11.04 -12.12 -7.46
C ALA A 53 10.06 -12.48 -6.34
N PRO A 54 9.44 -11.49 -5.65
CA PRO A 54 8.27 -11.79 -4.87
C PRO A 54 7.30 -12.56 -5.77
N PRO A 55 6.52 -13.53 -5.24
CA PRO A 55 5.69 -14.42 -6.05
C PRO A 55 5.04 -13.60 -7.14
N ALA A 56 5.35 -13.92 -8.40
CA ALA A 56 5.11 -13.04 -9.53
C ALA A 56 3.61 -12.72 -9.57
N LEU A 57 3.25 -11.59 -8.96
CA LEU A 57 1.87 -11.18 -8.84
C LEU A 57 1.35 -11.04 -10.26
N ASN A 58 0.13 -11.50 -10.53
CA ASN A 58 -0.40 -11.40 -11.87
C ASN A 58 -0.30 -9.93 -12.36
N PRO A 59 0.17 -9.70 -13.59
CA PRO A 59 0.42 -8.34 -14.09
C PRO A 59 -0.82 -7.44 -14.03
N LYS A 60 -2.04 -8.00 -14.15
CA LYS A 60 -3.28 -7.24 -13.96
C LYS A 60 -3.52 -6.88 -12.49
N THR A 61 -3.24 -7.77 -11.55
CA THR A 61 -3.28 -7.48 -10.10
C THR A 61 -2.27 -6.41 -9.73
N GLN A 62 -1.07 -6.48 -10.30
CA GLN A 62 -0.05 -5.44 -10.11
C GLN A 62 -0.53 -4.08 -10.66
N ARG A 63 -1.19 -4.06 -11.82
CA ARG A 63 -1.80 -2.83 -12.36
C ARG A 63 -2.87 -2.26 -11.43
N VAL A 64 -3.72 -3.09 -10.84
CA VAL A 64 -4.69 -2.67 -9.81
C VAL A 64 -3.99 -2.06 -8.60
N LEU A 65 -2.91 -2.68 -8.11
CA LEU A 65 -2.13 -2.17 -6.98
C LEU A 65 -1.49 -0.81 -7.29
N VAL A 66 -0.91 -0.64 -8.48
CA VAL A 66 -0.27 0.62 -8.87
C VAL A 66 -1.31 1.73 -9.04
N SER A 67 -2.45 1.45 -9.68
CA SER A 67 -3.53 2.43 -9.84
C SER A 67 -4.18 2.80 -8.50
N SER A 68 -4.39 1.84 -7.61
CA SER A 68 -4.97 2.07 -6.28
C SER A 68 -4.04 2.88 -5.38
N THR A 69 -2.74 2.60 -5.43
CA THR A 69 -1.73 3.36 -4.68
C THR A 69 -1.67 4.81 -5.15
N ARG A 70 -1.69 5.06 -6.47
CA ARG A 70 -1.72 6.42 -7.04
C ARG A 70 -2.96 7.19 -6.60
N LEU A 71 -4.14 6.56 -6.66
CA LEU A 71 -5.38 7.18 -6.20
C LEU A 71 -5.37 7.45 -4.69
N ALA A 72 -4.92 6.49 -3.88
CA ALA A 72 -4.87 6.63 -2.43
C ALA A 72 -3.88 7.73 -1.98
N GLN A 73 -2.73 7.86 -2.66
CA GLN A 73 -1.79 8.94 -2.40
C GLN A 73 -2.39 10.30 -2.75
N TRP A 74 -3.06 10.40 -3.90
CA TRP A 74 -3.72 11.64 -4.31
C TRP A 74 -4.84 12.04 -3.34
N LEU A 75 -5.68 11.08 -2.92
CA LEU A 75 -6.76 11.31 -1.96
C LEU A 75 -6.24 11.80 -0.61
N ARG A 76 -5.17 11.17 -0.09
CA ARG A 76 -4.50 11.62 1.13
C ARG A 76 -4.01 13.07 1.02
N ALA A 77 -3.42 13.44 -0.12
CA ALA A 77 -2.95 14.81 -0.35
C ALA A 77 -4.09 15.85 -0.36
N HIS A 78 -5.33 15.41 -0.61
CA HIS A 78 -6.53 16.26 -0.63
C HIS A 78 -7.43 16.04 0.61
N GLY A 79 -6.87 15.52 1.71
CA GLY A 79 -7.58 15.36 2.98
C GLY A 79 -8.54 14.16 3.08
N GLN A 80 -8.65 13.34 2.03
CA GLN A 80 -9.56 12.19 1.96
C GLN A 80 -8.92 10.92 2.56
N GLU A 81 -8.48 10.99 3.82
CA GLU A 81 -7.70 9.92 4.46
C GLU A 81 -8.51 8.63 4.69
N GLU A 82 -9.82 8.74 4.94
CA GLU A 82 -10.68 7.57 5.15
C GLU A 82 -10.74 6.70 3.89
N VAL A 83 -11.08 7.30 2.75
CA VAL A 83 -11.12 6.59 1.46
C VAL A 83 -9.73 6.08 1.07
N ALA A 84 -8.68 6.87 1.31
CA ALA A 84 -7.31 6.44 1.05
C ALA A 84 -6.89 5.23 1.90
N ARG A 85 -7.40 5.13 3.15
CA ARG A 85 -7.18 3.99 4.04
C ARG A 85 -7.93 2.76 3.55
N ASP A 86 -9.19 2.92 3.14
CA ASP A 86 -10.00 1.84 2.57
C ASP A 86 -9.32 1.23 1.33
N LEU A 87 -8.80 2.08 0.42
CA LEU A 87 -8.06 1.63 -0.75
C LEU A 87 -6.79 0.85 -0.36
N ARG A 88 -6.01 1.34 0.60
CA ARG A 88 -4.81 0.63 1.08
C ARG A 88 -5.14 -0.71 1.75
N ALA A 89 -6.22 -0.76 2.53
CA ALA A 89 -6.69 -1.99 3.14
C ALA A 89 -7.14 -3.01 2.08
N ALA A 90 -7.85 -2.57 1.04
CA ALA A 90 -8.21 -3.39 -0.10
C ALA A 90 -6.97 -3.91 -0.87
N SER A 91 -5.98 -3.04 -1.11
CA SER A 91 -4.70 -3.42 -1.73
C SER A 91 -3.96 -4.48 -0.93
N GLY A 92 -3.96 -4.40 0.40
CA GLY A 92 -3.34 -5.40 1.26
C GLY A 92 -4.00 -6.78 1.14
N ARG A 93 -5.32 -6.83 0.94
CA ARG A 93 -6.08 -8.08 0.75
C ARG A 93 -5.77 -8.75 -0.59
N LEU A 94 -5.43 -8.01 -1.64
CA LEU A 94 -5.12 -8.57 -2.96
C LEU A 94 -3.97 -9.58 -2.95
N ALA A 95 -3.06 -9.51 -1.97
CA ALA A 95 -1.95 -10.45 -1.84
C ALA A 95 -2.35 -11.78 -1.18
N THR A 96 -3.45 -11.82 -0.42
CA THR A 96 -3.90 -13.00 0.33
C THR A 96 -5.16 -13.62 -0.27
N ASP A 97 -6.13 -12.78 -0.59
CA ASP A 97 -7.40 -13.15 -1.22
C ASP A 97 -7.74 -12.07 -2.24
N GLU A 98 -7.44 -12.40 -3.49
CA GLU A 98 -7.58 -11.47 -4.58
C GLU A 98 -9.04 -11.06 -4.83
N ALA A 99 -9.99 -12.00 -4.76
CA ALA A 99 -11.40 -11.69 -4.99
C ALA A 99 -11.94 -10.75 -3.90
N SER A 100 -11.64 -11.05 -2.62
CA SER A 100 -12.02 -10.19 -1.50
C SER A 100 -11.40 -8.79 -1.60
N GLY A 101 -10.12 -8.70 -1.99
CA GLY A 101 -9.45 -7.43 -2.22
C GLY A 101 -10.09 -6.61 -3.35
N LEU A 102 -10.46 -7.26 -4.44
CA LEU A 102 -11.13 -6.63 -5.58
C LEU A 102 -12.54 -6.11 -5.21
N TYR A 103 -13.34 -6.88 -4.46
CA TYR A 103 -14.64 -6.42 -3.94
C TYR A 103 -14.50 -5.25 -2.96
N ALA A 104 -13.51 -5.29 -2.06
CA ALA A 104 -13.22 -4.17 -1.17
C ALA A 104 -12.84 -2.90 -1.96
N MET A 105 -12.07 -3.05 -3.05
CA MET A 105 -11.71 -1.95 -3.94
C MET A 105 -12.94 -1.35 -4.63
N GLN A 106 -13.90 -2.18 -5.04
CA GLN A 106 -15.17 -1.70 -5.59
C GLN A 106 -15.98 -0.89 -4.57
N THR A 107 -15.99 -1.30 -3.31
CA THR A 107 -16.68 -0.58 -2.24
C THR A 107 -16.04 0.78 -1.97
N ALA A 108 -14.71 0.86 -1.93
CA ALA A 108 -13.99 2.13 -1.83
C ALA A 108 -14.26 3.04 -3.04
N LEU A 109 -14.28 2.49 -4.26
CA LEU A 109 -14.63 3.21 -5.50
C LEU A 109 -16.08 3.73 -5.53
N ARG A 110 -17.01 3.12 -4.79
CA ARG A 110 -18.38 3.63 -4.65
C ARG A 110 -18.45 4.83 -3.71
N ARG A 111 -17.72 4.77 -2.60
CA ARG A 111 -17.59 5.90 -1.64
C ARG A 111 -16.95 7.13 -2.27
N LEU A 112 -16.10 6.95 -3.28
CA LEU A 112 -15.55 8.05 -4.08
C LEU A 112 -16.59 8.93 -4.78
N LYS A 113 -17.80 8.42 -5.04
CA LYS A 113 -18.88 9.23 -5.64
C LYS A 113 -19.42 10.31 -4.70
N THR A 114 -19.21 10.17 -3.39
CA THR A 114 -19.69 11.12 -2.38
C THR A 114 -18.60 12.11 -1.95
N VAL A 115 -17.42 12.05 -2.58
CA VAL A 115 -16.32 12.98 -2.30
C VAL A 115 -16.57 14.25 -3.10
N GLU A 116 -16.86 15.34 -2.39
CA GLU A 116 -16.94 16.68 -2.96
C GLU A 116 -15.56 17.34 -2.90
N LEU A 117 -15.16 17.97 -4.00
CA LEU A 117 -13.93 18.77 -4.07
C LEU A 117 -14.30 20.20 -4.46
N GLU A 118 -13.64 21.20 -3.91
CA GLU A 118 -13.98 22.59 -4.27
C GLU A 118 -13.40 22.99 -5.65
N ASP A 119 -12.29 22.37 -6.07
CA ASP A 119 -11.58 22.70 -7.30
C ASP A 119 -11.99 21.79 -8.48
N ARG A 120 -12.29 22.42 -9.62
CA ARG A 120 -12.59 21.74 -10.90
C ARG A 120 -11.41 20.92 -11.41
N ASN A 121 -10.19 21.40 -11.26
CA ASN A 121 -8.98 20.67 -11.69
C ASN A 121 -8.76 19.42 -10.82
N ALA A 122 -8.99 19.55 -9.51
CA ALA A 122 -8.93 18.41 -8.58
C ALA A 122 -9.99 17.35 -8.93
N HIS A 123 -11.21 17.78 -9.26
CA HIS A 123 -12.27 16.89 -9.74
C HIS A 123 -11.90 16.13 -11.01
N GLU A 124 -11.32 16.80 -12.00
CA GLU A 124 -10.89 16.16 -13.24
C GLU A 124 -9.78 15.13 -12.96
N ARG A 125 -8.80 15.49 -12.11
CA ARG A 125 -7.73 14.57 -11.73
C ARG A 125 -8.26 13.35 -10.98
N LEU A 126 -9.21 13.54 -10.07
CA LEU A 126 -9.87 12.45 -9.37
C LEU A 126 -10.63 11.54 -10.33
N ARG A 127 -11.35 12.11 -11.30
CA ARG A 127 -12.08 11.35 -12.32
C ARG A 127 -11.13 10.48 -13.14
N ILE A 128 -9.99 11.00 -13.56
CA ILE A 128 -8.98 10.22 -14.31
C ILE A 128 -8.47 9.05 -13.47
N LEU A 129 -8.00 9.33 -12.24
CA LEU A 129 -7.42 8.30 -11.36
C LEU A 129 -8.43 7.21 -10.96
N SER A 130 -9.67 7.61 -10.67
CA SER A 130 -10.75 6.68 -10.34
C SER A 130 -11.20 5.84 -11.54
N THR A 131 -11.19 6.42 -12.75
CA THR A 131 -11.51 5.68 -13.99
C THR A 131 -10.42 4.66 -14.33
N ASP A 132 -9.15 5.04 -14.18
CA ASP A 132 -8.01 4.14 -14.38
C ASP A 132 -8.04 2.95 -13.41
N LEU A 133 -8.33 3.21 -12.13
CA LEU A 133 -8.48 2.15 -11.15
C LEU A 133 -9.70 1.27 -11.46
N ARG A 134 -10.85 1.86 -11.80
CA ARG A 134 -12.06 1.11 -12.13
C ARG A 134 -11.82 0.18 -13.33
N LYS A 135 -11.13 0.66 -14.37
CA LYS A 135 -10.76 -0.16 -15.53
C LYS A 135 -9.84 -1.31 -15.14
N ALA A 136 -8.79 -1.04 -14.37
CA ALA A 136 -7.87 -2.10 -13.92
C ALA A 136 -8.58 -3.16 -13.06
N VAL A 137 -9.49 -2.73 -12.18
CA VAL A 137 -10.30 -3.64 -11.34
C VAL A 137 -11.22 -4.46 -12.22
N GLN A 138 -11.97 -3.84 -13.15
CA GLN A 138 -12.87 -4.52 -14.07
C GLN A 138 -12.13 -5.55 -14.94
N ASP A 139 -10.99 -5.17 -15.52
CA ASP A 139 -10.13 -6.05 -16.33
C ASP A 139 -9.70 -7.30 -15.54
N ARG A 140 -9.60 -7.21 -14.21
CA ARG A 140 -9.22 -8.33 -13.33
C ARG A 140 -10.43 -9.13 -12.86
N PHE A 141 -11.56 -8.48 -12.58
CA PHE A 141 -12.85 -9.13 -12.31
C PHE A 141 -13.22 -10.07 -13.45
N GLU A 142 -13.14 -9.60 -14.69
CA GLU A 142 -13.43 -10.39 -15.89
C GLU A 142 -12.54 -11.62 -16.02
N GLN A 143 -11.25 -11.50 -15.68
CA GLN A 143 -10.33 -12.63 -15.70
C GLN A 143 -10.59 -13.67 -14.62
N LEU A 144 -11.16 -13.25 -13.51
CA LEU A 144 -11.52 -14.14 -12.40
C LEU A 144 -12.97 -14.61 -12.52
N GLU A 145 -13.66 -14.26 -13.62
CA GLU A 145 -15.09 -14.53 -13.84
C GLU A 145 -15.97 -14.09 -12.67
N LEU A 146 -15.50 -13.07 -11.94
CA LEU A 146 -16.21 -12.50 -10.82
C LEU A 146 -17.34 -11.61 -11.36
N LEU A 147 -18.51 -11.68 -10.73
CA LEU A 147 -19.65 -10.85 -11.11
C LEU A 147 -19.25 -9.36 -11.03
N PRO A 148 -19.27 -8.63 -12.17
CA PRO A 148 -18.96 -7.21 -12.19
C PRO A 148 -20.07 -6.42 -11.51
N PHE A 149 -19.84 -5.11 -11.33
CA PHE A 149 -20.84 -4.17 -10.81
C PHE A 149 -22.24 -4.48 -11.36
N GLY A 150 -23.16 -4.91 -10.48
CA GLY A 150 -24.57 -4.82 -10.76
C GLY A 150 -24.90 -3.35 -11.03
N ARG A 151 -25.52 -3.06 -12.17
CA ARG A 151 -26.07 -1.74 -12.49
C ARG A 151 -27.05 -1.37 -11.37
N LEU A 152 -26.62 -0.52 -10.45
CA LEU A 152 -27.43 0.22 -9.50
C LEU A 152 -27.04 1.69 -9.63
#